data_AF-A0A6N7PZH1-F1
#
_entry.id   AF-A0A6N7PZH1-F1
#
_cell.length_a   1.000
_cell.length_b   1.000
_cell.length_c   1.000
_cell.angle_alpha   90.00
_cell.angle_beta   90.00
_cell.angle_gamma   90.00
#
_symmetry.space_group_name_H-M   'P 1'
#
loop_
_entity.id
_entity.type
_entity.pdbx_description
1 polymer ?
#
loop_
_entity_poly.entity_id
_entity_poly.type
_entity_poly.pdbx_seq_one_letter_code
_entity_poly.pdbx_strand_id
1 'polypeptide(L)'
;MAKLLLGLGALFLYGSLGVASGIGDVRPEAQRPTLTSAANDTTNLGSREGTASPIPMGGISEDERERRVRECETLHDHCYDWCTRSNLKDRKKLRLCYEDCADKLQDCMKKIPYAD
;
A
#
# COMPACT_ATOMS: atom_id res chain seq x y z
N MET A 1 -35.24 21.45 14.48
CA MET A 1 -34.43 21.28 15.70
C MET A 1 -33.53 20.08 15.50
N ALA A 2 -32.23 20.26 15.75
CA ALA A 2 -31.21 19.22 15.63
C ALA A 2 -31.27 18.22 16.81
N LYS A 3 -30.88 16.96 16.58
CA LYS A 3 -29.75 16.33 17.30
C LYS A 3 -29.43 14.91 16.78
N LEU A 4 -28.14 14.75 16.47
CA LEU A 4 -27.37 13.53 16.27
C LEU A 4 -27.37 12.65 17.53
N LEU A 5 -26.96 11.38 17.38
CA LEU A 5 -25.95 10.62 18.15
C LEU A 5 -26.17 9.11 17.85
N LEU A 6 -25.32 8.50 17.02
CA LEU A 6 -24.16 7.66 17.40
C LEU A 6 -24.57 6.32 18.06
N GLY A 7 -24.42 5.24 17.30
CA GLY A 7 -24.47 3.85 17.78
C GLY A 7 -23.37 3.02 17.14
N LEU A 8 -22.14 3.19 17.65
CA LEU A 8 -20.99 2.33 17.36
C LEU A 8 -21.27 0.92 17.91
N GLY A 9 -21.46 -0.06 17.02
CA GLY A 9 -21.63 -1.47 17.38
C GLY A 9 -20.35 -2.26 17.16
N ALA A 10 -19.50 -2.24 18.20
CA ALA A 10 -18.50 -3.22 18.62
C ALA A 10 -17.86 -4.17 17.57
N LEU A 11 -16.54 -3.99 17.40
CA LEU A 11 -15.58 -5.09 17.18
C LEU A 11 -15.84 -6.22 18.18
N PHE A 12 -15.61 -7.47 17.79
CA PHE A 12 -14.90 -8.53 18.53
C PHE A 12 -15.27 -9.87 17.91
N LEU A 13 -14.33 -10.54 17.23
CA LEU A 13 -14.11 -11.98 17.39
C LEU A 13 -12.66 -12.30 17.02
N TYR A 14 -11.85 -12.30 18.08
CA TYR A 14 -10.52 -12.86 18.18
C TYR A 14 -10.62 -14.39 18.00
N GLY A 15 -10.06 -14.92 16.91
CA GLY A 15 -10.00 -16.35 16.61
C GLY A 15 -8.65 -16.93 16.99
N SER A 16 -8.64 -17.72 18.05
CA SER A 16 -7.51 -18.35 18.74
C SER A 16 -6.85 -19.52 17.99
N LEU A 17 -5.53 -19.43 17.76
CA LEU A 17 -4.58 -20.55 17.59
C LEU A 17 -3.21 -20.00 18.02
N GLY A 18 -2.41 -20.51 18.96
CA GLY A 18 -2.46 -21.62 19.90
C GLY A 18 -1.07 -21.56 20.59
N VAL A 19 -1.04 -21.52 21.91
CA VAL A 19 0.20 -21.52 22.71
C VAL A 19 0.50 -22.94 23.17
N ALA A 20 1.66 -23.47 22.79
CA ALA A 20 2.46 -24.48 23.52
C ALA A 20 3.84 -24.56 22.85
N SER A 21 4.82 -23.76 23.31
CA SER A 21 5.87 -24.18 24.27
C SER A 21 6.96 -25.06 23.64
N GLY A 22 8.07 -24.42 23.27
CA GLY A 22 9.40 -25.02 23.10
C GLY A 22 10.43 -24.03 23.63
N ILE A 23 11.05 -24.37 24.75
CA ILE A 23 11.96 -23.56 25.56
C ILE A 23 13.32 -23.47 24.86
N GLY A 24 13.92 -22.27 24.78
CA GLY A 24 15.28 -22.08 24.26
C GLY A 24 15.72 -20.62 24.22
N ASP A 25 16.19 -20.12 25.37
CA ASP A 25 17.07 -18.96 25.60
C ASP A 25 17.15 -17.81 24.57
N VAL A 26 16.56 -16.66 24.92
CA VAL A 26 17.13 -15.35 24.53
C VAL A 26 17.14 -14.42 25.73
N ARG A 27 18.36 -14.23 26.25
CA ARG A 27 18.83 -13.24 27.21
C ARG A 27 18.05 -11.91 27.16
N PRO A 28 17.49 -11.42 28.28
CA PRO A 28 16.93 -10.09 28.38
C PRO A 28 18.02 -9.12 28.85
N GLU A 29 18.31 -8.07 28.07
CA GLU A 29 18.94 -6.87 28.61
C GLU A 29 17.97 -5.70 28.50
N ALA A 30 17.60 -5.20 29.69
CA ALA A 30 16.60 -4.21 29.93
C ALA A 30 17.25 -2.87 30.29
N GLN A 31 16.49 -1.78 30.09
CA GLN A 31 16.65 -0.42 30.66
C GLN A 31 17.73 0.45 29.98
N ARG A 32 17.54 1.76 29.72
CA ARG A 32 16.52 2.77 30.06
C ARG A 32 16.77 4.02 29.17
N PRO A 33 15.86 5.02 29.15
CA PRO A 33 15.89 6.17 28.25
C PRO A 33 16.78 7.30 28.80
N THR A 34 17.44 8.04 27.92
CA THR A 34 18.06 9.33 28.27
C THR A 34 17.55 10.41 27.32
N LEU A 35 16.75 11.33 27.87
CA LEU A 35 16.39 12.60 27.25
C LEU A 35 17.62 13.49 27.17
N THR A 36 17.98 13.93 25.97
CA THR A 36 18.72 15.19 25.76
C THR A 36 18.12 15.92 24.57
N SER A 37 17.60 17.11 24.88
CA SER A 37 17.00 18.11 24.00
C SER A 37 18.07 18.82 23.17
N ALA A 38 17.82 19.08 21.87
CA ALA A 38 18.04 20.38 21.20
C ALA A 38 17.78 20.31 19.67
N ALA A 39 17.27 21.41 19.12
CA ALA A 39 16.89 21.73 17.73
C ALA A 39 15.56 21.08 17.29
N ASN A 40 14.39 21.71 17.44
CA ASN A 40 13.98 23.04 16.97
C ASN A 40 14.44 23.34 15.54
N ASP A 41 13.62 22.99 14.55
CA ASP A 41 12.99 24.05 13.75
C ASP A 41 11.66 23.62 13.16
N THR A 42 10.72 24.54 13.30
CA THR A 42 9.32 24.44 12.93
C THR A 42 9.17 25.11 11.57
N THR A 43 8.32 24.55 10.71
CA THR A 43 7.67 25.25 9.58
C THR A 43 8.55 25.60 8.38
N ASN A 44 8.33 24.88 7.28
CA ASN A 44 8.20 25.53 5.98
C ASN A 44 7.13 24.80 5.14
N LEU A 45 5.92 25.35 5.19
CA LEU A 45 4.99 25.30 4.07
C LEU A 45 5.70 25.97 2.88
N GLY A 46 6.14 25.15 1.94
CA GLY A 46 6.73 25.60 0.68
C GLY A 46 6.20 24.77 -0.47
N SER A 47 5.06 25.19 -1.04
CA SER A 47 4.79 24.93 -2.45
C SER A 47 5.96 25.44 -3.26
N ARG A 48 6.65 24.56 -4.00
CA ARG A 48 7.30 24.91 -5.29
C ARG A 48 7.83 23.70 -6.04
N GLU A 49 7.32 23.59 -7.27
CA GLU A 49 8.05 23.23 -8.49
C GLU A 49 8.89 21.95 -8.47
N GLY A 50 8.30 20.87 -8.98
CA GLY A 50 8.78 20.23 -10.21
C GLY A 50 10.29 20.06 -10.38
N THR A 51 11.01 19.53 -9.39
CA THR A 51 12.33 18.97 -9.62
C THR A 51 12.16 17.51 -10.01
N ALA A 52 12.05 17.26 -11.32
CA ALA A 52 12.27 15.94 -11.88
C ALA A 52 13.71 15.53 -11.53
N SER A 53 13.89 14.91 -10.36
CA SER A 53 15.12 14.19 -10.06
C SER A 53 15.32 13.19 -11.20
N PRO A 54 16.48 13.18 -11.88
CA PRO A 54 16.76 12.19 -12.89
C PRO A 54 16.56 10.82 -12.25
N ILE A 55 15.59 10.05 -12.75
CA ILE A 55 15.44 8.65 -12.36
C ILE A 55 16.79 8.02 -12.69
N PRO A 56 17.51 7.42 -11.72
CA PRO A 56 18.77 6.77 -11.99
C PRO A 56 18.52 5.76 -13.12
N MET A 57 19.17 5.96 -14.27
CA MET A 57 19.20 4.98 -15.35
C MET A 57 20.17 3.84 -14.97
N GLY A 58 19.94 3.25 -13.81
CA GLY A 58 20.36 1.88 -13.54
C GLY A 58 19.15 1.02 -13.85
N GLY A 59 19.29 0.08 -14.76
CA GLY A 59 18.29 -0.95 -14.96
C GLY A 59 18.19 -1.83 -13.71
N ILE A 60 17.22 -2.73 -13.78
CA ILE A 60 16.97 -3.72 -12.74
C ILE A 60 17.42 -5.08 -13.26
N SER A 61 17.62 -6.07 -12.39
CA SER A 61 17.81 -7.44 -12.89
C SER A 61 16.55 -7.91 -13.62
N GLU A 62 16.70 -8.81 -14.58
CA GLU A 62 15.56 -9.44 -15.26
C GLU A 62 14.60 -10.09 -14.24
N ASP A 63 15.12 -10.74 -13.20
CA ASP A 63 14.30 -11.35 -12.14
C ASP A 63 13.43 -10.31 -11.40
N GLU A 64 14.00 -9.14 -11.08
CA GLU A 64 13.27 -8.06 -10.42
C GLU A 64 12.25 -7.43 -11.38
N ARG A 65 12.60 -7.32 -12.66
CA ARG A 65 11.69 -6.85 -13.70
C ARG A 65 10.48 -7.76 -13.84
N GLU A 66 10.71 -9.05 -13.98
CA GLU A 66 9.64 -10.05 -14.03
C GLU A 66 8.78 -10.04 -12.77
N ARG A 67 9.39 -9.90 -11.59
CA ARG A 67 8.65 -9.79 -10.33
C ARG A 67 7.68 -8.62 -10.37
N ARG A 68 8.14 -7.43 -10.80
CA ARG A 68 7.28 -6.23 -10.90
C ARG A 68 6.20 -6.36 -11.98
N VAL A 69 6.51 -7.00 -13.10
CA VAL A 69 5.51 -7.30 -14.15
C VAL A 69 4.39 -8.17 -13.57
N ARG A 70 4.74 -9.27 -12.87
CA ARG A 70 3.78 -10.16 -12.22
C ARG A 70 2.95 -9.44 -11.15
N GLU A 71 3.54 -8.52 -10.40
CA GLU A 71 2.81 -7.70 -9.43
C GLU A 71 1.78 -6.79 -10.11
N CYS A 72 2.16 -6.11 -11.19
CA CYS A 72 1.23 -5.28 -11.97
C CYS A 72 0.06 -6.12 -12.54
N GLU A 73 0.34 -7.30 -13.09
CA GLU A 73 -0.68 -8.22 -13.59
C GLU A 73 -1.61 -8.71 -12.47
N THR A 74 -1.06 -9.06 -11.32
CA THR A 74 -1.86 -9.49 -10.15
C THR A 74 -2.79 -8.39 -9.66
N LEU A 75 -2.32 -7.14 -9.62
CA LEU A 75 -3.15 -5.98 -9.27
C LEU A 75 -4.28 -5.75 -10.29
N HIS A 76 -3.99 -5.94 -11.57
CA HIS A 76 -5.00 -5.86 -12.63
C HIS A 76 -6.07 -6.94 -12.46
N ASP A 77 -5.68 -8.19 -12.18
CA ASP A 77 -6.62 -9.29 -11.96
C ASP A 77 -7.52 -9.03 -10.76
N HIS A 78 -6.95 -8.54 -9.65
CA HIS A 78 -7.75 -8.12 -8.49
C HIS A 78 -8.72 -6.97 -8.81
N CYS A 79 -8.31 -6.03 -9.65
CA CYS A 79 -9.17 -4.93 -10.12
C CYS A 79 -10.34 -5.46 -10.96
N TYR A 80 -10.07 -6.37 -11.90
CA TYR A 80 -11.09 -7.01 -12.73
C TYR A 80 -12.08 -7.83 -11.90
N ASP A 81 -11.58 -8.60 -10.94
CA ASP A 81 -12.39 -9.35 -9.98
C ASP A 81 -13.27 -8.43 -9.15
N TRP A 82 -12.72 -7.31 -8.69
CA TRP A 82 -13.49 -6.32 -7.95
C TRP A 82 -14.60 -5.71 -8.83
N CYS A 83 -14.31 -5.30 -10.07
CA CYS A 83 -15.33 -4.80 -11.00
C CYS A 83 -16.46 -5.81 -11.22
N THR A 84 -16.11 -7.09 -11.35
CA THR A 84 -17.06 -8.19 -11.52
C THR A 84 -17.94 -8.37 -10.28
N ARG A 85 -17.34 -8.34 -9.08
CA ARG A 85 -18.03 -8.57 -7.79
C ARG A 85 -18.78 -7.35 -7.26
N SER A 86 -18.48 -6.16 -7.76
CA SER A 86 -19.07 -4.89 -7.30
C SER A 86 -20.55 -4.69 -7.65
N ASN A 87 -21.19 -5.68 -8.30
CA ASN A 87 -22.61 -5.66 -8.65
C ASN A 87 -23.04 -4.37 -9.38
N LEU A 88 -22.17 -3.88 -10.27
CA LEU A 88 -22.45 -2.71 -11.10
C LEU A 88 -23.59 -3.06 -12.08
N LYS A 89 -24.82 -2.68 -11.71
CA LYS A 89 -26.03 -2.94 -12.53
C LYS A 89 -26.03 -2.19 -13.86
N ASP A 90 -25.31 -1.07 -13.91
CA ASP A 90 -25.16 -0.26 -15.12
C ASP A 90 -23.98 -0.77 -15.96
N ARG A 91 -24.30 -1.24 -17.17
CA ARG A 91 -23.31 -1.74 -18.14
C ARG A 91 -22.27 -0.69 -18.51
N LYS A 92 -22.62 0.60 -18.54
CA LYS A 92 -21.67 1.68 -18.82
C LYS A 92 -20.65 1.81 -17.69
N LYS A 93 -21.12 1.78 -16.43
CA LYS A 93 -20.23 1.82 -15.26
C LYS A 93 -19.33 0.60 -15.18
N LEU A 94 -19.85 -0.58 -15.50
CA LEU A 94 -19.05 -1.80 -15.56
C LEU A 94 -17.93 -1.70 -16.61
N ARG A 95 -18.26 -1.19 -17.80
CA ARG A 95 -17.26 -0.96 -18.85
C ARG A 95 -16.18 0.03 -18.40
N LEU A 96 -16.58 1.18 -17.84
CA LEU A 96 -15.63 2.17 -17.32
C LEU A 96 -14.73 1.60 -16.22
N CYS A 97 -15.26 0.68 -15.40
CA CYS A 97 -14.48 -0.02 -14.38
C CYS A 97 -13.36 -0.87 -15.01
N TYR A 98 -13.67 -1.65 -16.05
CA TYR A 98 -12.65 -2.46 -16.74
C TYR A 98 -11.63 -1.60 -17.51
N GLU A 99 -12.08 -0.50 -18.12
CA GLU A 99 -11.18 0.46 -18.79
C GLU A 99 -10.21 1.08 -17.78
N ASP A 100 -10.69 1.51 -16.59
CA ASP A 100 -9.82 2.02 -15.51
C ASP A 100 -8.81 0.97 -15.01
N CYS A 101 -9.19 -0.31 -14.90
CA CYS A 101 -8.25 -1.37 -14.56
C CYS A 101 -7.15 -1.52 -15.62
N ALA A 102 -7.50 -1.45 -16.91
CA ALA A 102 -6.54 -1.55 -18.01
C ALA A 102 -5.58 -0.35 -18.02
N ASP A 103 -6.10 0.87 -17.81
CA ASP A 103 -5.28 2.08 -17.73
C ASP A 103 -4.28 2.00 -16.56
N LYS A 104 -4.74 1.53 -15.40
CA LYS A 104 -3.86 1.31 -14.22
C LYS A 104 -2.78 0.27 -14.48
N LEU A 105 -3.09 -0.79 -15.21
CA LEU A 105 -2.08 -1.78 -15.62
C LEU A 105 -1.01 -1.13 -16.51
N GLN A 106 -1.42 -0.38 -17.53
CA GLN A 106 -0.48 0.32 -18.41
C GLN A 106 0.40 1.30 -17.63
N ASP A 107 -0.18 2.05 -16.71
CA ASP A 107 0.56 3.00 -15.89
C ASP A 107 1.48 2.32 -14.87
N CYS A 108 1.15 1.12 -14.42
CA CYS A 108 2.04 0.28 -13.61
C CYS A 108 3.24 -0.19 -14.44
N MET A 109 2.99 -0.74 -15.63
CA MET A 109 4.02 -1.27 -16.53
C MET A 109 4.99 -0.19 -17.01
N LYS A 110 4.51 1.03 -17.32
CA LYS A 110 5.37 2.17 -17.74
C LYS A 110 6.40 2.57 -16.68
N LYS A 111 6.15 2.27 -15.40
CA LYS A 111 7.04 2.61 -14.29
C LYS A 111 8.10 1.54 -14.03
N ILE A 112 8.02 0.39 -14.70
CA ILE A 112 9.02 -0.68 -14.59
C ILE A 112 10.24 -0.30 -15.45
N PRO A 113 11.43 -0.12 -14.86
CA PRO A 113 12.66 0.11 -15.62
C PRO A 113 12.98 -1.06 -16.57
N TYR A 114 13.75 -0.77 -17.62
CA TYR A 114 14.35 -1.83 -18.44
C TYR A 114 15.37 -2.61 -17.62
N ALA A 115 15.60 -3.87 -18.01
CA ALA A 115 16.64 -4.67 -17.40
C ALA A 115 18.03 -4.27 -17.92
N ASP A 116 19.05 -4.43 -17.07
CA ASP A 116 20.48 -4.19 -17.37
C ASP A 116 21.19 -5.41 -17.96
#